data_AF-X1QC41-F1
#
_entry.id   AF-X1QC41-F1
#
_cell.length_a   1.000
_cell.length_b   1.000
_cell.length_c   1.000
_cell.angle_alpha   90.00
_cell.angle_beta   90.00
_cell.angle_gamma   90.00
#
_symmetry.space_group_name_H-M   'P 1'
#
loop_
_entity.id
_entity.type
_entity.pdbx_description
1 polymer ?
#
loop_
_entity_poly.entity_id
_entity_poly.type
_entity_poly.pdbx_seq_one_letter_code
_entity_poly.pdbx_strand_id
1 'polypeptide(L)'
;MIPLGLIIVCIVILLLYLKTKPKKERPLSEIDANVESYRKETMRFLKEMKKGRSQTKIRRLQIETERFKKASQLDMILEKAEQERNAKKAIDYYLEAFSLINKNNFELERKSEIEVRLAARLTG
;
A
#
# COMPACT_ATOMS: atom_id res chain seq x y z
N MET A 1 -45.96 27.19 -23.95
CA MET A 1 -44.49 27.11 -23.98
C MET A 1 -43.93 26.64 -22.63
N ILE A 2 -44.33 25.45 -22.18
CA ILE A 2 -44.00 24.89 -20.87
C ILE A 2 -43.00 23.69 -20.93
N PRO A 3 -42.78 22.96 -22.06
CA PRO A 3 -41.94 21.76 -22.01
C PRO A 3 -40.43 22.05 -21.93
N LEU A 4 -39.97 23.19 -22.46
CA LEU A 4 -38.54 23.54 -22.45
C LEU A 4 -38.00 23.85 -21.04
N GLY A 5 -38.82 24.47 -20.18
CA GLY A 5 -38.41 24.79 -18.80
C GLY A 5 -38.18 23.53 -17.96
N LEU A 6 -39.05 22.52 -18.09
CA LEU A 6 -38.90 21.24 -17.39
C LEU A 6 -37.65 20.47 -17.85
N ILE A 7 -37.33 20.52 -19.15
CA ILE A 7 -36.13 19.88 -19.68
C ILE A 7 -34.86 20.50 -19.07
N ILE A 8 -34.81 21.83 -18.95
CA ILE A 8 -33.65 22.52 -18.36
C ILE A 8 -33.51 22.16 -16.88
N VAL A 9 -34.61 22.12 -16.12
CA VAL A 9 -34.59 21.74 -14.70
C VAL A 9 -34.11 20.29 -14.54
N CYS A 10 -34.59 19.35 -15.36
CA CYS A 10 -34.13 17.98 -15.36
C CYS A 10 -32.63 17.86 -15.68
N ILE A 11 -32.12 18.62 -16.65
CA ILE A 11 -30.69 18.61 -17.01
C ILE A 11 -29.84 19.16 -15.86
N VAL A 12 -30.29 20.23 -15.17
CA VAL A 12 -29.57 20.79 -14.02
C VAL A 12 -29.53 19.79 -12.85
N ILE A 13 -30.65 19.12 -12.57
CA ILE A 13 -30.70 18.07 -11.54
C ILE A 13 -29.80 16.89 -11.93
N LEU A 14 -29.79 16.48 -13.20
CA LEU A 14 -28.95 15.38 -13.68
C LEU A 14 -27.45 15.73 -13.61
N LEU A 15 -27.09 16.98 -13.93
CA LEU A 15 -25.73 17.49 -13.80
C LEU A 15 -25.29 17.57 -12.34
N LEU A 16 -26.16 18.03 -11.44
CA LEU A 16 -25.90 18.01 -10.00
C LEU A 16 -25.71 16.58 -9.50
N TYR A 17 -26.56 15.64 -9.93
CA TYR A 17 -26.50 14.23 -9.55
C TYR A 17 -25.22 13.54 -10.06
N LEU A 18 -24.76 13.88 -11.26
CA LEU A 18 -23.47 13.42 -11.80
C LEU A 18 -22.28 14.03 -11.05
N LYS A 19 -22.39 15.30 -10.62
CA LYS A 19 -21.36 15.99 -9.82
C LYS A 19 -21.27 15.44 -8.39
N THR A 20 -22.37 14.90 -7.86
CA THR A 20 -22.46 14.25 -6.55
C THR A 20 -22.27 12.74 -6.61
N LYS A 21 -21.54 12.19 -7.60
CA LYS A 21 -20.85 10.93 -7.30
C LYS A 21 -19.81 11.27 -6.25
N PRO A 22 -19.92 10.82 -4.98
CA PRO A 22 -18.77 10.86 -4.12
C PRO A 22 -17.73 9.99 -4.82
N LYS A 23 -16.71 10.62 -5.40
CA LYS A 23 -15.41 9.94 -5.49
C LYS A 23 -15.21 9.46 -4.06
N LYS A 24 -15.19 8.14 -3.85
CA LYS A 24 -14.59 7.57 -2.66
C LYS A 24 -13.13 8.03 -2.71
N GLU A 25 -12.87 9.23 -2.21
CA GLU A 25 -11.55 9.67 -1.80
C GLU A 25 -11.19 8.72 -0.67
N ARG A 26 -10.62 7.56 -1.03
CA ARG A 26 -9.82 6.81 -0.07
C ARG A 26 -8.80 7.81 0.47
N PRO A 27 -8.65 7.94 1.79
CA PRO A 27 -8.15 9.16 2.39
C PRO A 27 -6.65 9.25 2.16
N LEU A 28 -6.23 9.80 1.01
CA LEU A 28 -4.83 10.15 0.78
C LEU A 28 -4.31 10.98 1.96
N SER A 29 -5.16 11.83 2.54
CA SER A 29 -4.86 12.61 3.74
C SER A 29 -4.47 11.78 4.96
N GLU A 30 -5.02 10.58 5.14
CA GLU A 30 -4.69 9.69 6.27
C GLU A 30 -3.36 8.97 6.02
N ILE A 31 -3.12 8.53 4.79
CA ILE A 31 -1.82 7.94 4.40
C ILE A 31 -0.72 8.99 4.52
N ASP A 32 -0.94 10.21 4.03
CA ASP A 32 0.00 11.33 4.13
C ASP A 32 0.29 11.70 5.59
N ALA A 33 -0.75 11.71 6.44
CA ALA A 33 -0.59 11.93 7.88
C ALA A 33 0.25 10.81 8.54
N ASN A 34 0.00 9.55 8.17
CA ASN A 34 0.77 8.40 8.67
C ASN A 34 2.23 8.45 8.23
N VAL A 35 2.48 8.82 6.97
CA VAL A 35 3.84 9.01 6.44
C VAL A 35 4.58 10.09 7.23
N GLU A 36 3.95 11.24 7.45
CA GLU A 36 4.58 12.34 8.18
C GLU A 36 4.77 12.01 9.67
N SER A 37 3.84 11.28 10.29
CA SER A 37 3.97 10.78 11.65
C SER A 37 5.18 9.84 11.78
N TYR A 38 5.25 8.83 10.92
CA TYR A 38 6.35 7.87 10.88
C TYR A 38 7.71 8.55 10.64
N ARG A 39 7.75 9.52 9.72
CA ARG A 39 8.94 10.33 9.45
C ARG A 39 9.40 11.08 10.69
N LYS A 40 8.50 11.75 11.41
CA LYS A 40 8.81 12.50 12.63
C LYS A 40 9.38 11.59 13.72
N GLU A 41 8.75 10.44 13.96
CA GLU A 41 9.20 9.48 14.97
C GLU A 41 10.58 8.91 14.63
N THR A 42 10.78 8.49 13.38
CA THR A 42 12.06 7.97 12.89
C THR A 42 13.15 9.02 13.03
N MET A 43 12.88 10.27 12.61
CA MET A 43 13.85 11.35 12.70
C MET A 43 14.21 11.68 14.16
N ARG A 44 13.23 11.63 15.09
CA ARG A 44 13.48 11.81 16.52
C ARG A 44 14.38 10.71 17.06
N PHE A 45 14.07 9.45 16.77
CA PHE A 45 14.88 8.30 17.16
C PHE A 45 16.33 8.41 16.64
N LEU A 46 16.51 8.76 15.37
CA LEU A 46 17.84 8.93 14.77
C LEU A 46 18.61 10.10 15.38
N LYS A 47 17.94 11.22 15.72
CA LYS A 47 18.57 12.34 16.45
C LYS A 47 19.05 11.91 17.82
N GLU A 48 18.26 11.13 18.56
CA GLU A 48 18.67 10.59 19.85
C GLU A 48 19.87 9.65 19.73
N MET A 49 19.88 8.78 18.71
CA MET A 49 21.00 7.89 18.41
C MET A 49 22.32 8.63 18.11
N LYS A 50 22.24 9.86 17.59
CA LYS A 50 23.41 10.72 17.38
C LYS A 50 23.90 11.38 18.67
N LYS A 51 23.02 11.65 19.63
CA LYS A 51 23.35 12.26 20.93
C LYS A 51 23.94 11.25 21.92
N GLY A 52 23.51 9.99 21.86
CA GLY A 52 24.03 8.92 22.71
C GLY A 52 23.47 7.56 22.32
N ARG A 53 24.29 6.52 22.41
CA ARG A 53 23.94 5.16 21.96
C ARG A 53 24.01 4.20 23.14
N SER A 54 22.85 3.87 23.70
CA SER A 54 22.76 2.70 24.58
C SER A 54 22.71 1.42 23.73
N GLN A 55 23.14 0.30 24.31
CA GLN A 55 23.06 -1.02 23.65
C GLN A 55 21.63 -1.34 23.20
N THR A 56 20.63 -0.98 24.00
CA THR A 56 19.20 -1.14 23.65
C THR A 56 18.83 -0.38 22.36
N LYS A 57 19.27 0.88 22.21
CA LYS A 57 18.95 1.66 21.01
C LYS A 57 19.70 1.16 19.78
N ILE A 58 20.94 0.69 19.93
CA ILE A 58 21.71 0.04 18.86
C ILE A 58 20.99 -1.23 18.39
N ARG A 59 20.58 -2.09 19.32
CA ARG A 59 19.86 -3.33 19.00
C ARG A 59 18.54 -3.03 18.29
N ARG A 60 17.79 -2.03 18.74
CA ARG A 60 16.56 -1.57 18.07
C ARG A 60 16.83 -1.13 16.64
N LEU A 61 17.86 -0.30 16.42
CA LEU A 61 18.21 0.17 15.08
C LEU A 61 18.56 -1.00 14.14
N GLN A 62 19.33 -1.97 14.60
CA GLN A 62 19.65 -3.18 13.83
C GLN A 62 18.40 -3.97 13.42
N ILE A 63 17.48 -4.20 14.38
CA ILE A 63 16.23 -4.91 14.11
C ILE A 63 15.40 -4.17 13.06
N GLU A 64 15.19 -2.87 13.23
CA GLU A 64 14.38 -2.08 12.28
C GLU A 64 15.04 -1.97 10.90
N THR A 65 16.36 -1.89 10.84
CA THR A 65 17.10 -1.84 9.56
C THR A 65 16.95 -3.16 8.80
N GLU A 66 17.12 -4.28 9.48
CA GLU A 66 16.92 -5.62 8.88
C GLU A 66 15.46 -5.85 8.49
N ARG A 67 14.51 -5.42 9.33
CA ARG A 67 13.08 -5.49 9.02
C ARG A 67 12.75 -4.70 7.76
N PHE A 68 13.19 -3.44 7.69
CA PHE A 68 12.94 -2.57 6.54
C PHE A 68 13.55 -3.13 5.25
N LYS A 69 14.78 -3.66 5.33
CA LYS A 69 15.44 -4.30 4.18
C LYS A 69 14.63 -5.48 3.64
N LYS A 70 14.11 -6.34 4.52
CA LYS A 70 13.27 -7.48 4.12
C LYS A 70 11.93 -7.05 3.54
N ALA A 71 11.28 -6.05 4.15
CA ALA A 71 10.05 -5.47 3.63
C ALA A 71 10.23 -4.90 2.22
N SER A 72 11.28 -4.09 2.02
CA SER A 72 11.60 -3.52 0.71
C SER A 72 11.89 -4.58 -0.35
N GLN A 73 12.55 -5.68 0.01
CA GLN A 73 12.75 -6.81 -0.89
C GLN A 73 11.44 -7.48 -1.28
N LEU A 74 10.54 -7.69 -0.30
CA LEU A 74 9.21 -8.24 -0.54
C LEU A 74 8.40 -7.34 -1.47
N ASP A 75 8.37 -6.04 -1.21
CA ASP A 75 7.64 -5.07 -2.02
C ASP A 75 8.14 -5.06 -3.47
N MET A 76 9.46 -5.08 -3.68
CA MET A 76 10.04 -5.17 -5.02
C MET A 76 9.62 -6.45 -5.77
N ILE A 77 9.53 -7.60 -5.09
CA ILE A 77 9.09 -8.85 -5.71
C ILE A 77 7.61 -8.75 -6.11
N LEU A 78 6.78 -8.19 -5.22
CA LEU A 78 5.35 -8.03 -5.47
C LEU A 78 5.06 -7.04 -6.60
N GLU A 79 5.77 -5.92 -6.65
CA GLU A 79 5.66 -4.95 -7.76
C GLU A 79 6.02 -5.60 -9.10
N LYS A 80 7.06 -6.46 -9.14
CA LYS A 80 7.39 -7.24 -10.34
C LYS A 80 6.26 -8.19 -10.72
N ALA A 81 5.66 -8.89 -9.76
CA ALA A 81 4.55 -9.79 -10.00
C ALA A 81 3.31 -9.07 -10.54
N GLU A 82 3.04 -7.86 -10.05
CA GLU A 82 1.93 -7.02 -10.50
C GLU A 82 2.12 -6.49 -11.92
N GLN A 83 3.32 -6.04 -12.27
CA GLN A 83 3.63 -5.43 -13.56
C GLN A 83 3.90 -6.47 -14.67
N GLU A 84 4.20 -7.71 -14.30
CA GLU A 84 4.50 -8.77 -15.27
C GLU A 84 3.26 -9.16 -16.09
N ARG A 85 3.46 -9.25 -17.41
CA ARG A 85 2.41 -9.58 -18.37
C ARG A 85 2.32 -11.10 -18.59
N ASN A 86 3.44 -11.80 -18.45
CA ASN A 86 3.46 -13.25 -18.54
C ASN A 86 2.91 -13.86 -17.24
N ALA A 87 1.75 -14.52 -17.33
CA ALA A 87 1.07 -15.10 -16.17
C ALA A 87 1.95 -16.08 -15.37
N LYS A 88 2.69 -16.96 -16.07
CA LYS A 88 3.57 -17.94 -15.43
C LYS A 88 4.67 -17.25 -14.61
N LYS A 89 5.30 -16.23 -15.19
CA LYS A 89 6.36 -15.48 -14.53
C LYS A 89 5.85 -14.61 -13.37
N ALA A 90 4.64 -14.08 -13.48
CA ALA A 90 3.97 -13.40 -12.36
C ALA A 90 3.70 -14.35 -11.19
N ILE A 91 3.25 -15.58 -11.48
CA ILE A 91 3.05 -16.64 -10.49
C ILE A 91 4.38 -16.98 -9.79
N ASP A 92 5.48 -17.14 -10.56
CA ASP A 92 6.80 -17.42 -9.99
C ASP A 92 7.23 -16.33 -8.99
N TYR A 93 7.00 -15.05 -9.30
CA TYR A 93 7.28 -13.95 -8.36
C TYR A 93 6.39 -14.00 -7.10
N TYR A 94 5.11 -14.34 -7.22
CA TYR A 94 4.26 -14.51 -6.02
C TYR A 94 4.72 -15.68 -5.15
N LEU A 95 5.16 -16.80 -5.74
CA LEU A 95 5.75 -17.92 -5.01
C LEU A 95 7.07 -17.52 -4.33
N GLU A 96 7.90 -16.71 -4.98
CA GLU A 96 9.10 -16.13 -4.39
C GLU A 96 8.77 -15.27 -3.16
N ALA A 97 7.73 -14.42 -3.26
CA ALA A 97 7.25 -13.61 -2.15
C ALA A 97 6.78 -14.46 -0.95
N PHE A 98 6.03 -15.55 -1.20
CA PHE A 98 5.64 -16.50 -0.15
C PHE A 98 6.84 -17.16 0.53
N SER A 99 7.82 -17.60 -0.27
CA SER A 99 9.05 -18.20 0.24
C SER A 99 9.80 -17.23 1.16
N LEU A 100 9.90 -15.96 0.76
CA LEU A 100 10.56 -14.92 1.55
C LEU A 100 9.87 -14.69 2.90
N ILE A 101 8.53 -14.59 2.89
CA ILE A 101 7.71 -14.44 4.10
C ILE A 101 7.91 -15.65 5.04
N ASN A 102 7.78 -16.87 4.51
CA ASN A 102 7.88 -18.11 5.29
C ASN A 102 9.27 -18.29 5.90
N LYS A 103 10.33 -18.07 5.11
CA LYS A 103 11.71 -18.22 5.58
C LYS A 103 12.06 -17.25 6.70
N ASN A 104 11.43 -16.08 6.74
CA ASN A 104 11.74 -15.03 7.70
C ASN A 104 10.72 -14.89 8.84
N ASN A 105 9.59 -15.62 8.80
CA ASN A 105 8.46 -15.45 9.72
C ASN A 105 8.06 -13.98 9.88
N PHE A 106 7.91 -13.27 8.75
CA PHE A 106 7.77 -11.81 8.69
C PHE A 106 6.59 -11.41 7.81
N GLU A 107 5.80 -10.40 8.20
CA GLU A 107 4.60 -9.90 7.48
C GLU A 107 3.59 -11.02 7.15
N LEU A 108 3.32 -11.90 8.12
CA LEU A 108 2.43 -13.05 7.94
C LEU A 108 1.00 -12.61 7.59
N GLU A 109 0.59 -11.42 8.05
CA GLU A 109 -0.68 -10.77 7.73
C GLU A 109 -0.85 -10.53 6.22
N ARG A 110 0.25 -10.27 5.49
CA ARG A 110 0.22 -10.02 4.03
C ARG A 110 0.08 -11.30 3.22
N LYS A 111 0.22 -12.49 3.81
CA LYS A 111 0.05 -13.76 3.07
C LYS A 111 -1.32 -13.85 2.41
N SER A 112 -2.37 -13.56 3.17
CA SER A 112 -3.75 -13.63 2.68
C SER A 112 -3.98 -12.70 1.48
N GLU A 113 -3.37 -11.52 1.49
CA GLU A 113 -3.42 -10.58 0.37
C GLU A 113 -2.71 -11.13 -0.87
N ILE A 114 -1.53 -11.74 -0.70
CA ILE A 114 -0.78 -12.35 -1.80
C ILE A 114 -1.53 -13.56 -2.37
N GLU A 115 -2.20 -14.36 -1.53
CA GLU A 115 -3.02 -15.51 -1.95
C GLU A 115 -4.15 -15.07 -2.86
N VAL A 116 -4.86 -14.00 -2.47
CA VAL A 116 -5.95 -13.40 -3.28
C VAL A 116 -5.42 -12.93 -4.64
N ARG A 117 -4.26 -12.25 -4.66
CA ARG A 117 -3.65 -11.74 -5.89
C ARG A 117 -3.16 -12.86 -6.81
N LEU A 118 -2.60 -13.92 -6.24
CA LEU A 118 -2.17 -15.11 -6.97
C LEU A 118 -3.38 -15.83 -7.58
N ALA A 119 -4.46 -16.03 -6.81
CA ALA A 119 -5.68 -16.65 -7.30
C ALA A 119 -6.26 -15.89 -8.50
N ALA A 120 -6.30 -14.55 -8.44
CA ALA A 120 -6.78 -13.72 -9.54
C ALA A 120 -5.97 -13.90 -10.84
N ARG A 121 -4.66 -14.17 -10.74
CA ARG A 121 -3.80 -14.45 -11.91
C ARG A 121 -3.92 -15.87 -12.46
N LEU A 122 -4.39 -16.82 -11.65
CA LEU A 122 -4.59 -18.21 -12.06
C LEU A 122 -5.93 -18.41 -12.79
N THR A 123 -6.92 -17.56 -12.50
CA THR A 123 -8.28 -17.67 -13.05
C THR A 123 -8.60 -16.70 -14.19
N GLY A 124 -7.70 -15.75 -14.49
CA GLY A 124 -7.85 -14.75 -15.55
C GLY A 124 -6.87 -14.99 -16.68
#